data_AF-A0A1V1WZ21-F1
#
_entry.id   AF-A0A1V1WZ21-F1
#
_cell.length_a   1.000
_cell.length_b   1.000
_cell.length_c   1.000
_cell.angle_alpha   90.00
_cell.angle_beta   90.00
_cell.angle_gamma   90.00
#
_symmetry.space_group_name_H-M   'P 1'
#
loop_
_entity.id
_entity.type
_entity.pdbx_description
1 polymer ?
#
loop_
_entity_poly.entity_id
_entity_poly.type
_entity_poly.pdbx_seq_one_letter_code
_entity_poly.pdbx_strand_id
1 'polypeptide(L)'
;MPDNVSSKEDILGNVNNAFTSLDQQRISGLEKIKTLQAIKNDSLEREKLRLSKKHGTFHPRVKKISERLAYNQGLKKELDNEIDNTKITIPDFDINTWMLHGRILNPEGNGLNGLTVSLYDENGSWIEKLGYACTDGRGYYAVRYRVEPEKKQEIPETRELFLTVTDSAFKVLHRETEPLFVKIGQIDFRLIVLEDKGGICEPPQPRNNQTAVVPPDAWLVRGRVVYENGEPGRRLTVSLYDKDLLFDDALGTILTDDAGRFSIIYRTDAFRRLFDAKPDLYLKVLDSTGNILFRSKKIRAEAGRVEEFEITIESGKSERSK
;
A
#
# COMPACT_ATOMS: atom_id res chain seq x y z
N MET A 1 13.14 27.29 39.77
CA MET A 1 13.99 26.22 39.18
C MET A 1 13.58 26.03 37.72
N PRO A 2 14.34 26.59 36.77
CA PRO A 2 14.18 26.26 35.36
C PRO A 2 15.55 26.01 34.71
N ASP A 3 16.08 24.78 34.72
CA ASP A 3 17.38 24.48 34.08
C ASP A 3 17.48 23.10 33.40
N ASN A 4 16.35 22.40 33.18
CA ASN A 4 16.41 20.99 32.74
C ASN A 4 15.88 20.71 31.33
N VAL A 5 15.58 21.74 30.54
CA VAL A 5 15.11 21.61 29.14
C VAL A 5 16.27 21.73 28.16
N SER A 6 17.21 22.65 28.38
CA SER A 6 18.38 22.88 27.51
C SER A 6 19.27 21.64 27.36
N SER A 7 19.49 20.87 28.43
CA SER A 7 20.43 19.73 28.39
C SER A 7 19.94 18.56 27.53
N LYS A 8 18.63 18.34 27.40
CA LYS A 8 18.06 17.22 26.63
C LYS A 8 18.09 17.49 25.13
N GLU A 9 17.78 18.71 24.73
CA GLU A 9 17.85 19.15 23.33
C GLU A 9 19.30 19.15 22.84
N ASP A 10 20.25 19.59 23.68
CA ASP A 10 21.69 19.54 23.38
C ASP A 10 22.21 18.10 23.23
N ILE A 11 21.75 17.16 24.07
CA ILE A 11 22.15 15.75 23.97
C ILE A 11 21.61 15.13 22.67
N LEU A 12 20.35 15.37 22.32
CA LEU A 12 19.76 14.85 21.08
C LEU A 12 20.42 15.44 19.84
N GLY A 13 20.74 16.75 19.86
CA GLY A 13 21.50 17.40 18.78
C GLY A 13 22.90 16.81 18.60
N ASN A 14 23.62 16.56 19.70
CA ASN A 14 24.95 15.94 19.64
C ASN A 14 24.91 14.49 19.13
N VAL A 15 23.91 13.72 19.52
CA VAL A 15 23.70 12.35 19.03
C VAL A 15 23.41 12.34 17.52
N ASN A 16 22.53 13.23 17.04
CA ASN A 16 22.23 13.35 15.61
C ASN A 16 23.45 13.77 14.78
N ASN A 17 24.25 14.69 15.29
CA ASN A 17 25.50 15.11 14.66
C ASN A 17 26.53 13.97 14.59
N ALA A 18 26.62 13.16 15.65
CA ALA A 18 27.50 11.98 15.68
C ALA A 18 27.08 10.93 14.64
N PHE A 19 25.78 10.62 14.53
CA PHE A 19 25.26 9.71 13.50
C PHE A 19 25.50 10.25 12.08
N THR A 20 25.24 11.54 11.85
CA THR A 20 25.50 12.19 10.56
C THR A 20 26.99 12.07 10.17
N SER A 21 27.89 12.31 11.11
CA SER A 21 29.33 12.17 10.89
C SER A 21 29.73 10.72 10.59
N LEU A 22 29.13 9.73 11.27
CA LEU A 22 29.40 8.31 11.01
C LEU A 22 28.91 7.89 9.62
N ASP A 23 27.74 8.36 9.20
CA ASP A 23 27.21 8.08 7.86
C ASP A 23 28.09 8.70 6.76
N GLN A 24 28.58 9.93 6.96
CA GLN A 24 29.55 10.54 6.04
C GLN A 24 30.86 9.72 5.94
N GLN A 25 31.38 9.24 7.07
CA GLN A 25 32.57 8.39 7.07
C GLN A 25 32.32 7.05 6.36
N ARG A 26 31.15 6.44 6.59
CA ARG A 26 30.74 5.20 5.92
C ARG A 26 30.63 5.38 4.41
N ILE A 27 29.96 6.44 3.94
CA ILE A 27 29.86 6.77 2.51
C ILE A 27 31.26 6.92 1.91
N SER A 28 32.12 7.74 2.53
CA SER A 28 33.49 7.96 2.05
C SER A 28 34.30 6.67 2.01
N GLY A 29 34.13 5.79 3.00
CA GLY A 29 34.79 4.48 3.04
C GLY A 29 34.34 3.57 1.90
N LEU A 30 33.03 3.49 1.65
CA LEU A 30 32.46 2.69 0.57
C LEU A 30 32.91 3.19 -0.81
N GLU A 31 32.94 4.51 -1.03
CA GLU A 31 33.43 5.10 -2.29
C GLU A 31 34.92 4.79 -2.55
N LYS A 32 35.75 4.82 -1.50
CA LYS A 32 37.16 4.40 -1.60
C LYS A 32 37.29 2.92 -1.97
N ILE A 33 36.52 2.05 -1.34
CA ILE A 33 36.51 0.61 -1.65
C ILE A 33 36.07 0.38 -3.09
N LYS A 34 35.01 1.04 -3.55
CA LYS A 34 34.54 1.00 -4.94
C LYS A 34 35.62 1.43 -5.93
N THR A 35 36.36 2.48 -5.63
CA THR A 35 37.47 2.98 -6.47
C THR A 35 38.60 1.95 -6.55
N LEU A 36 39.02 1.38 -5.41
CA LEU A 36 40.06 0.36 -5.36
C LEU A 36 39.65 -0.92 -6.10
N GLN A 37 38.39 -1.33 -5.99
CA GLN A 37 37.78 -2.42 -6.74
C GLN A 37 37.88 -2.20 -8.26
N ALA A 38 37.52 -1.01 -8.74
CA ALA A 38 37.58 -0.66 -10.15
C ALA A 38 39.02 -0.77 -10.69
N ILE A 39 40.00 -0.17 -10.00
CA ILE A 39 41.42 -0.24 -10.38
C ILE A 39 41.91 -1.70 -10.45
N LYS A 40 41.53 -2.52 -9.47
CA LYS A 40 41.89 -3.95 -9.43
C LYS A 40 41.28 -4.72 -10.61
N ASN A 41 40.03 -4.44 -10.95
CA ASN A 41 39.34 -5.09 -12.08
C ASN A 41 39.97 -4.70 -13.42
N ASP A 42 40.31 -3.43 -13.61
CA ASP A 42 41.00 -2.98 -14.81
C ASP A 42 42.36 -3.67 -14.99
N SER A 43 43.10 -3.87 -13.89
CA SER A 43 44.34 -4.62 -13.92
C SER A 43 44.14 -6.09 -14.29
N LEU A 44 43.06 -6.71 -13.80
CA LEU A 44 42.72 -8.09 -14.13
C LEU A 44 42.28 -8.25 -15.59
N GLU A 45 41.52 -7.31 -16.15
CA GLU A 45 41.13 -7.32 -17.56
C GLU A 45 42.35 -7.21 -18.48
N ARG A 46 43.29 -6.31 -18.17
CA ARG A 46 44.56 -6.22 -18.92
C ARG A 46 45.34 -7.53 -18.88
N GLU A 47 45.42 -8.15 -17.70
CA GLU A 47 46.12 -9.42 -17.54
C GLU A 47 45.41 -10.58 -18.26
N LYS A 48 44.07 -10.61 -18.24
CA LYS A 48 43.27 -11.57 -19.01
C LYS A 48 43.57 -11.45 -20.50
N LEU A 49 43.52 -10.25 -21.07
CA LEU A 49 43.83 -10.00 -22.48
C LEU A 49 45.24 -10.47 -22.84
N ARG A 50 46.23 -10.14 -22.00
CA ARG A 50 47.62 -10.56 -22.19
C ARG A 50 47.76 -12.08 -22.18
N LEU A 51 47.13 -12.77 -21.22
CA LEU A 51 47.18 -14.23 -21.11
C LEU A 51 46.39 -14.92 -22.22
N SER A 52 45.25 -14.39 -22.64
CA SER A 52 44.48 -14.89 -23.78
C SER A 52 45.30 -14.83 -25.06
N LYS A 53 46.04 -13.75 -25.30
CA LYS A 53 46.95 -13.63 -26.45
C LYS A 53 48.10 -14.63 -26.39
N LYS A 54 48.64 -14.90 -25.18
CA LYS A 54 49.80 -15.78 -25.00
C LYS A 54 49.46 -17.29 -25.02
N HIS A 55 48.30 -17.67 -24.47
CA HIS A 55 47.98 -19.06 -24.17
C HIS A 55 46.64 -19.53 -24.74
N GLY A 56 45.88 -18.65 -25.39
CA GLY A 56 44.51 -18.93 -25.84
C GLY A 56 43.46 -18.69 -24.74
N THR A 57 42.21 -18.56 -25.17
CA THR A 57 41.06 -18.18 -24.32
C THR A 57 40.64 -19.28 -23.33
N PHE A 58 40.88 -20.55 -23.67
CA PHE A 58 40.50 -21.71 -22.85
C PHE A 58 41.56 -22.11 -21.81
N HIS A 59 42.70 -21.40 -21.76
CA HIS A 59 43.77 -21.75 -20.83
C HIS A 59 43.30 -21.61 -19.36
N PRO A 60 43.63 -22.54 -18.45
CA PRO A 60 43.15 -22.51 -17.06
C PRO A 60 43.39 -21.18 -16.32
N ARG A 61 44.51 -20.49 -16.63
CA ARG A 61 44.82 -19.17 -16.07
C ARG A 61 43.85 -18.07 -16.54
N VAL A 62 43.42 -18.11 -17.81
CA VAL A 62 42.45 -17.16 -18.36
C VAL A 62 41.07 -17.42 -17.76
N LYS A 63 40.70 -18.69 -17.59
CA LYS A 63 39.46 -19.10 -16.92
C LYS A 63 39.40 -18.59 -15.48
N LYS A 64 40.46 -18.80 -14.69
CA LYS A 64 40.54 -18.31 -13.29
C LYS A 64 40.41 -16.79 -13.17
N ILE A 65 41.02 -16.03 -14.08
CA ILE A 65 40.86 -14.57 -14.08
C ILE A 65 39.44 -14.17 -14.48
N SER A 66 38.85 -14.86 -15.46
CA SER A 66 37.46 -14.59 -15.90
C SER A 66 36.45 -14.86 -14.80
N GLU A 67 36.59 -15.96 -14.05
CA GLU A 67 35.77 -16.28 -12.88
C GLU A 67 35.91 -15.20 -11.79
N ARG A 68 37.14 -14.73 -11.54
CA ARG A 68 37.39 -13.65 -10.58
C ARG A 68 36.76 -12.33 -11.00
N LEU A 69 36.83 -12.00 -12.29
CA LEU A 69 36.19 -10.81 -12.85
C LEU A 69 34.65 -10.89 -12.72
N ALA A 70 34.06 -12.05 -13.01
CA ALA A 70 32.63 -12.27 -12.83
C ALA A 70 32.19 -12.12 -11.36
N TYR A 71 32.96 -12.69 -10.42
CA TYR A 71 32.71 -12.49 -8.99
C TYR A 71 32.81 -11.01 -8.58
N ASN A 72 33.88 -10.33 -9.02
CA ASN A 72 34.08 -8.92 -8.68
C ASN A 72 33.00 -8.01 -9.29
N GLN A 73 32.38 -8.38 -10.42
CA GLN A 73 31.23 -7.66 -10.97
C GLN A 73 30.01 -7.73 -10.06
N GLY A 74 29.73 -8.89 -9.44
CA GLY A 74 28.68 -9.02 -8.43
C GLY A 74 28.95 -8.13 -7.21
N LEU A 75 30.17 -8.18 -6.67
CA LEU A 75 30.56 -7.36 -5.53
C LEU A 75 30.51 -5.85 -5.80
N LYS A 76 30.83 -5.42 -7.03
CA LYS A 76 30.67 -4.02 -7.42
C LYS A 76 29.20 -3.57 -7.29
N LYS A 77 28.26 -4.40 -7.74
CA LYS A 77 26.83 -4.13 -7.65
C LYS A 77 26.35 -4.05 -6.20
N GLU A 78 26.82 -4.94 -5.34
CA GLU A 78 26.54 -4.89 -3.90
C GLU A 78 27.04 -3.58 -3.26
N LEU A 79 28.25 -3.15 -3.60
CA LEU A 79 28.81 -1.87 -3.14
C LEU A 79 28.01 -0.66 -3.66
N ASP A 80 27.59 -0.70 -4.92
CA ASP A 80 26.77 0.37 -5.52
C ASP A 80 25.42 0.48 -4.79
N ASN A 81 24.75 -0.65 -4.55
CA ASN A 81 23.51 -0.72 -3.78
C ASN A 81 23.71 -0.17 -2.35
N GLU A 82 24.80 -0.53 -1.70
CA GLU A 82 25.08 -0.09 -0.33
C GLU A 82 25.37 1.42 -0.26
N ILE A 83 26.07 1.98 -1.24
CA ILE A 83 26.26 3.43 -1.36
C ILE A 83 24.90 4.13 -1.57
N ASP A 84 24.02 3.56 -2.38
CA ASP A 84 22.70 4.16 -2.58
C ASP A 84 21.80 4.05 -1.33
N ASN A 85 21.96 2.99 -0.52
CA ASN A 85 21.30 2.85 0.77
C ASN A 85 21.67 3.97 1.73
N THR A 86 22.96 4.31 1.80
CA THR A 86 23.44 5.36 2.71
C THR A 86 22.93 6.75 2.35
N LYS A 87 22.39 6.96 1.15
CA LYS A 87 21.76 8.22 0.73
C LYS A 87 20.29 8.31 1.12
N ILE A 88 19.70 7.28 1.71
CA ILE A 88 18.31 7.31 2.18
C ILE A 88 18.27 8.12 3.47
N THR A 89 17.75 9.35 3.38
CA THR A 89 17.49 10.19 4.54
C THR A 89 16.14 9.81 5.12
N ILE A 90 16.13 9.20 6.31
CA ILE A 90 14.89 9.04 7.06
C ILE A 90 14.45 10.45 7.50
N PRO A 91 13.24 10.88 7.17
CA PRO A 91 12.73 12.19 7.54
C PRO A 91 12.68 12.36 9.07
N ASP A 92 12.83 13.60 9.55
CA ASP A 92 12.71 13.91 10.99
C ASP A 92 11.43 13.32 11.58
N PHE A 93 11.63 12.54 12.64
CA PHE A 93 10.60 11.79 13.33
C PHE A 93 10.27 12.49 14.66
N ASP A 94 8.99 12.73 14.91
CA ASP A 94 8.53 13.23 16.20
C ASP A 94 7.65 12.21 16.92
N ILE A 95 7.51 12.40 18.24
CA ILE A 95 6.74 11.52 19.12
C ILE A 95 5.25 11.45 18.77
N ASN A 96 4.74 12.34 17.92
CA ASN A 96 3.34 12.41 17.51
C ASN A 96 3.10 11.79 16.13
N THR A 97 4.12 11.11 15.58
CA THR A 97 4.08 10.51 14.27
C THR A 97 4.27 9.00 14.38
N TRP A 98 3.45 8.24 13.66
CA TRP A 98 3.75 6.87 13.29
C TRP A 98 4.30 6.86 11.87
N MET A 99 5.35 6.08 11.62
CA MET A 99 5.97 6.00 10.30
C MET A 99 6.19 4.56 9.90
N LEU A 100 5.73 4.20 8.70
CA LEU A 100 6.09 2.97 8.02
C LEU A 100 6.98 3.33 6.85
N HIS A 101 8.22 2.85 6.84
CA HIS A 101 9.12 3.05 5.73
C HIS A 101 9.77 1.74 5.31
N GLY A 102 10.34 1.72 4.12
CA GLY A 102 10.88 0.48 3.61
C GLY A 102 11.48 0.59 2.25
N ARG A 103 11.83 -0.57 1.69
CA ARG A 103 12.33 -0.68 0.32
C ARG A 103 11.68 -1.82 -0.43
N ILE A 104 11.44 -1.59 -1.71
CA ILE A 104 10.98 -2.59 -2.65
C ILE A 104 12.08 -2.81 -3.69
N LEU A 105 12.61 -4.04 -3.72
CA LEU A 105 13.71 -4.44 -4.56
C LEU A 105 13.27 -5.50 -5.56
N ASN A 106 14.03 -5.67 -6.63
CA ASN A 106 13.97 -6.88 -7.44
C ASN A 106 14.93 -7.96 -6.90
N PRO A 107 14.91 -9.22 -7.42
CA PRO A 107 15.83 -10.28 -6.98
C PRO A 107 17.31 -9.92 -7.16
N GLU A 108 17.58 -8.99 -8.08
CA GLU A 108 18.90 -8.43 -8.33
C GLU A 108 19.39 -7.41 -7.28
N GLY A 109 18.52 -7.01 -6.35
CA GLY A 109 18.79 -6.00 -5.31
C GLY A 109 18.62 -4.55 -5.75
N ASN A 110 18.14 -4.31 -6.98
CA ASN A 110 17.87 -2.96 -7.48
C ASN A 110 16.51 -2.47 -6.98
N GLY A 111 16.39 -1.17 -6.70
CA GLY A 111 15.13 -0.55 -6.33
C GLY A 111 14.09 -0.58 -7.45
N LEU A 112 12.84 -0.89 -7.11
CA LEU A 112 11.71 -0.76 -8.02
C LEU A 112 11.07 0.62 -7.85
N ASN A 113 11.19 1.47 -8.87
CA ASN A 113 10.67 2.85 -8.87
C ASN A 113 9.18 2.90 -9.20
N GLY A 114 8.47 3.90 -8.66
CA GLY A 114 7.11 4.26 -9.04
C GLY A 114 6.04 3.21 -8.76
N LEU A 115 6.26 2.35 -7.76
CA LEU A 115 5.21 1.51 -7.20
C LEU A 115 4.47 2.27 -6.11
N THR A 116 3.19 1.96 -5.93
CA THR A 116 2.35 2.55 -4.90
C THR A 116 2.30 1.63 -3.69
N VAL A 117 2.61 2.18 -2.51
CA VAL A 117 2.52 1.48 -1.22
C VAL A 117 1.40 2.11 -0.40
N SER A 118 0.46 1.29 0.05
CA SER A 118 -0.71 1.74 0.83
C SER A 118 -1.16 0.67 1.83
N LEU A 119 -2.00 1.07 2.79
CA LEU A 119 -2.42 0.22 3.90
C LEU A 119 -3.91 -0.09 3.81
N TYR A 120 -4.25 -1.37 3.89
CA TYR A 120 -5.61 -1.87 3.80
C TYR A 120 -5.99 -2.58 5.10
N ASP A 121 -7.27 -2.58 5.46
CA ASP A 121 -7.75 -3.43 6.56
C ASP A 121 -7.90 -4.91 6.14
N GLU A 122 -8.28 -5.75 7.10
CA GLU A 122 -8.60 -7.17 6.91
C GLU A 122 -9.59 -7.40 5.75
N ASN A 123 -10.58 -6.51 5.61
CA ASN A 123 -11.61 -6.60 4.58
C ASN A 123 -11.08 -6.20 3.20
N GLY A 124 -9.85 -5.67 3.10
CA GLY A 124 -9.26 -5.16 1.87
C GLY A 124 -9.75 -3.76 1.50
N SER A 125 -10.09 -2.93 2.48
CA SER A 125 -10.46 -1.52 2.29
C SER A 125 -9.25 -0.64 2.56
N TRP A 126 -8.92 0.25 1.62
CA TRP A 126 -7.80 1.19 1.79
C TRP A 126 -8.11 2.18 2.92
N ILE A 127 -7.13 2.41 3.80
CA ILE A 127 -7.23 3.37 4.88
C ILE A 127 -6.72 4.72 4.37
N GLU A 128 -7.60 5.48 3.72
CA GLU A 128 -7.28 6.77 3.08
C GLU A 128 -6.55 7.75 4.00
N LYS A 129 -6.88 7.72 5.29
CA LYS A 129 -6.30 8.61 6.30
C LYS A 129 -4.80 8.39 6.52
N LEU A 130 -4.30 7.18 6.25
CA LEU A 130 -2.86 6.88 6.28
C LEU A 130 -2.15 7.33 4.99
N GLY A 131 -2.92 7.67 3.95
CA GLY A 131 -2.41 8.03 2.64
C GLY A 131 -1.77 6.84 1.93
N TYR A 132 -0.77 7.16 1.11
CA TYR A 132 0.05 6.22 0.35
C TYR A 132 1.44 6.82 0.14
N ALA A 133 2.38 6.00 -0.29
CA ALA A 133 3.72 6.41 -0.66
C ALA A 133 4.12 5.84 -2.01
N CYS A 134 4.93 6.58 -2.76
CA CYS A 134 5.54 6.11 -3.98
C CYS A 134 6.95 5.60 -3.69
N THR A 135 7.35 4.51 -4.33
CA THR A 135 8.76 4.12 -4.31
C THR A 135 9.58 5.04 -5.21
N ASP A 136 10.77 5.43 -4.77
CA ASP A 136 11.72 6.19 -5.57
C ASP A 136 12.64 5.28 -6.41
N GLY A 137 13.62 5.85 -7.13
CA GLY A 137 14.59 5.11 -7.94
C GLY A 137 15.42 4.07 -7.16
N ARG A 138 15.46 4.17 -5.82
CA ARG A 138 16.15 3.23 -4.91
C ARG A 138 15.17 2.24 -4.29
N GLY A 139 13.90 2.26 -4.70
CA GLY A 139 12.82 1.46 -4.14
C GLY A 139 12.33 1.95 -2.80
N TYR A 140 12.81 3.09 -2.30
CA TYR A 140 12.48 3.59 -0.97
C TYR A 140 11.10 4.23 -0.95
N TYR A 141 10.33 3.98 0.11
CA TYR A 141 9.05 4.62 0.38
C TYR A 141 8.91 4.95 1.87
N ALA A 142 8.03 5.90 2.19
CA ALA A 142 7.65 6.21 3.57
C ALA A 142 6.19 6.71 3.64
N VAL A 143 5.37 6.00 4.40
CA VAL A 143 4.02 6.39 4.81
C VAL A 143 4.09 7.00 6.20
N ARG A 144 3.47 8.15 6.41
CA ARG A 144 3.48 8.85 7.70
C ARG A 144 2.08 9.20 8.14
N TYR A 145 1.83 8.99 9.42
CA TYR A 145 0.59 9.34 10.07
C TYR A 145 0.88 10.16 11.31
N ARG A 146 0.52 11.45 11.25
CA ARG A 146 0.71 12.40 12.35
C ARG A 146 -0.62 12.63 13.05
N VAL A 147 -0.61 12.55 14.38
CA VAL A 147 -1.74 12.95 15.22
C VAL A 147 -1.41 14.31 15.84
N GLU A 148 -2.31 15.27 15.72
CA GLU A 148 -2.15 16.56 16.41
C GLU A 148 -2.33 16.36 17.93
N PRO A 149 -1.53 17.01 18.79
CA PRO A 149 -1.59 16.80 20.25
C PRO A 149 -2.97 16.99 20.88
N GLU A 150 -3.81 17.83 20.27
CA GLU A 150 -5.16 18.14 20.75
C GLU A 150 -6.26 17.23 20.17
N LYS A 151 -5.92 16.37 19.20
CA LYS A 151 -6.86 15.48 18.52
C LYS A 151 -6.67 14.04 18.99
N LYS A 152 -7.77 13.31 19.12
CA LYS A 152 -7.72 11.86 19.32
C LYS A 152 -7.25 11.18 18.04
N GLN A 153 -6.45 10.14 18.21
CA GLN A 153 -6.06 9.24 17.13
C GLN A 153 -7.32 8.62 16.50
N GLU A 154 -7.50 8.83 15.19
CA GLU A 154 -8.68 8.34 14.44
C GLU A 154 -8.60 6.84 14.13
N ILE A 155 -7.39 6.30 14.05
CA ILE A 155 -7.14 4.89 13.69
C ILE A 155 -6.79 4.13 14.96
N PRO A 156 -7.63 3.18 15.44
CA PRO A 156 -7.34 2.43 16.66
C PRO A 156 -6.01 1.67 16.58
N GLU A 157 -5.25 1.63 17.67
CA GLU A 157 -3.98 0.87 17.75
C GLU A 157 -4.19 -0.64 17.60
N THR A 158 -5.42 -1.13 17.81
CA THR A 158 -5.80 -2.54 17.65
C THR A 158 -6.25 -2.87 16.23
N ARG A 159 -6.36 -1.89 15.33
CA ARG A 159 -6.79 -2.13 13.95
C ARG A 159 -5.66 -2.78 13.17
N GLU A 160 -5.92 -3.97 12.65
CA GLU A 160 -4.99 -4.68 11.78
C GLU A 160 -4.92 -4.01 10.40
N LEU A 161 -3.69 -3.76 9.95
CA LEU A 161 -3.40 -3.14 8.66
C LEU A 161 -2.44 -4.00 7.86
N PHE A 162 -2.70 -4.13 6.56
CA PHE A 162 -1.90 -4.93 5.65
C PHE A 162 -1.28 -4.01 4.61
N LEU A 163 0.06 -3.96 4.59
CA LEU A 163 0.79 -3.27 3.54
C LEU A 163 0.48 -3.93 2.20
N THR A 164 0.10 -3.12 1.23
CA THR A 164 -0.20 -3.55 -0.13
C THR A 164 0.59 -2.70 -1.12
N VAL A 165 1.21 -3.37 -2.10
CA VAL A 165 1.98 -2.75 -3.18
C VAL A 165 1.22 -2.95 -4.49
N THR A 166 0.97 -1.87 -5.22
CA THR A 166 0.31 -1.90 -6.52
C THR A 166 1.15 -1.24 -7.61
N ASP A 167 0.91 -1.64 -8.86
CA ASP A 167 1.39 -0.94 -10.05
C ASP A 167 0.44 0.20 -10.48
N SER A 168 0.76 0.83 -11.62
CA SER A 168 -0.04 1.91 -12.22
C SER A 168 -1.41 1.46 -12.73
N ALA A 169 -1.61 0.15 -12.92
CA ALA A 169 -2.89 -0.44 -13.30
C ALA A 169 -3.70 -0.90 -12.07
N PHE A 170 -3.24 -0.57 -10.87
CA PHE A 170 -3.81 -1.01 -9.58
C PHE A 170 -3.77 -2.52 -9.36
N LYS A 171 -2.94 -3.24 -10.12
CA LYS A 171 -2.71 -4.66 -9.87
C LYS A 171 -1.93 -4.81 -8.58
N VAL A 172 -2.43 -5.65 -7.68
CA VAL A 172 -1.72 -6.01 -6.45
C VAL A 172 -0.51 -6.87 -6.81
N LEU A 173 0.68 -6.32 -6.56
CA LEU A 173 1.95 -7.02 -6.74
C LEU A 173 2.36 -7.75 -5.47
N HIS A 174 2.00 -7.18 -4.32
CA HIS A 174 2.31 -7.73 -3.01
C HIS A 174 1.27 -7.30 -1.99
N ARG A 175 0.96 -8.21 -1.06
CA ARG A 175 0.20 -7.90 0.15
C ARG A 175 0.86 -8.65 1.30
N GLU A 176 1.21 -7.93 2.36
CA GLU A 176 1.75 -8.54 3.56
C GLU A 176 0.67 -9.39 4.25
N THR A 177 1.11 -10.49 4.85
CA THR A 177 0.26 -11.36 5.67
C THR A 177 0.33 -11.02 7.14
N GLU A 178 1.42 -10.39 7.59
CA GLU A 178 1.57 -9.94 8.97
C GLU A 178 0.93 -8.55 9.14
N PRO A 179 0.03 -8.37 10.10
CA PRO A 179 -0.61 -7.09 10.30
C PRO A 179 0.35 -6.08 10.93
N LEU A 180 0.17 -4.83 10.55
CA LEU A 180 0.74 -3.64 11.15
C LEU A 180 -0.28 -2.97 12.06
N PHE A 181 0.22 -2.27 13.06
CA PHE A 181 -0.59 -1.54 14.04
C PHE A 181 -0.04 -0.12 14.17
N VAL A 182 -0.92 0.87 14.06
CA VAL A 182 -0.52 2.28 14.19
C VAL A 182 -0.29 2.60 15.66
N LYS A 183 0.98 2.73 16.04
CA LYS A 183 1.39 3.19 17.38
C LYS A 183 2.16 4.49 17.25
N ILE A 184 1.60 5.57 17.78
CA ILE A 184 2.21 6.90 17.68
C ILE A 184 3.56 6.90 18.41
N GLY A 185 4.58 7.46 17.77
CA GLY A 185 5.96 7.38 18.26
C GLY A 185 6.70 6.10 17.87
N GLN A 186 6.08 5.17 17.13
CA GLN A 186 6.73 4.00 16.55
C GLN A 186 7.13 4.21 15.08
N ILE A 187 8.25 3.59 14.71
CA ILE A 187 8.72 3.44 13.34
C ILE A 187 8.71 1.95 12.98
N ASP A 188 8.04 1.61 11.88
CA ASP A 188 8.04 0.27 11.30
C ASP A 188 8.86 0.24 10.00
N PHE A 189 9.63 -0.83 9.83
CA PHE A 189 10.46 -1.06 8.65
C PHE A 189 10.00 -2.32 7.89
N ARG A 190 10.02 -2.25 6.55
CA ARG A 190 9.77 -3.40 5.66
C ARG A 190 10.73 -3.44 4.47
N LEU A 191 11.17 -4.65 4.14
CA LEU A 191 11.97 -4.94 2.95
C LEU A 191 11.23 -5.98 2.11
N ILE A 192 10.88 -5.61 0.89
CA ILE A 192 10.06 -6.42 -0.01
C ILE A 192 10.86 -6.69 -1.27
N VAL A 193 10.84 -7.94 -1.75
CA VAL A 193 11.49 -8.36 -3.00
C VAL A 193 10.41 -8.86 -3.97
N LEU A 194 10.33 -8.27 -5.17
CA LEU A 194 9.33 -8.57 -6.20
C LEU A 194 9.99 -8.85 -7.56
N GLU A 195 9.43 -9.78 -8.34
CA GLU A 195 9.88 -10.07 -9.71
C GLU A 195 9.31 -9.10 -10.76
N ASP A 196 8.65 -8.01 -10.33
CA ASP A 196 8.02 -7.05 -11.23
C ASP A 196 8.99 -5.95 -11.71
N LYS A 197 8.55 -5.18 -12.70
CA LYS A 197 9.22 -3.97 -13.15
C LYS A 197 8.56 -2.80 -12.43
N GLY A 198 9.34 -1.78 -12.08
CA GLY A 198 8.79 -0.56 -11.49
C GLY A 198 7.65 0.02 -12.33
N GLY A 199 6.87 0.91 -11.73
CA GLY A 199 5.66 1.47 -12.32
C GLY A 199 5.67 2.98 -12.43
N ILE A 200 4.49 3.51 -12.70
CA ILE A 200 4.14 4.90 -12.43
C ILE A 200 3.30 4.89 -11.16
N CYS A 201 3.67 5.73 -10.20
CA CYS A 201 2.94 5.77 -8.94
C CYS A 201 1.57 6.38 -9.17
N GLU A 202 0.53 5.58 -8.95
CA GLU A 202 -0.85 6.01 -9.03
C GLU A 202 -1.48 5.98 -7.63
N PRO A 203 -2.15 7.06 -7.18
CA PRO A 203 -2.85 7.07 -5.91
C PRO A 203 -3.86 5.92 -5.85
N PRO A 204 -3.94 5.17 -4.73
CA PRO A 204 -4.96 4.14 -4.60
C PRO A 204 -6.33 4.76 -4.82
N GLN A 205 -7.16 4.09 -5.60
CA GLN A 205 -8.53 4.55 -5.78
C GLN A 205 -9.34 4.09 -4.57
N PRO A 206 -10.19 4.97 -4.00
CA PRO A 206 -11.28 4.52 -3.14
C PRO A 206 -12.03 3.40 -3.86
N ARG A 207 -12.58 2.44 -3.11
CA ARG A 207 -13.26 1.22 -3.62
C ARG A 207 -14.33 1.46 -4.70
N ASN A 208 -14.72 2.70 -4.96
CA ASN A 208 -15.76 3.09 -5.89
C ASN A 208 -15.33 3.14 -7.37
N ASN A 209 -14.03 3.02 -7.70
CA ASN A 209 -13.54 3.23 -9.08
C ASN A 209 -12.77 2.07 -9.75
N GLN A 210 -12.47 0.98 -9.05
CA GLN A 210 -11.81 -0.17 -9.67
C GLN A 210 -12.84 -1.26 -9.95
N THR A 211 -12.82 -1.82 -11.17
CA THR A 211 -13.54 -3.04 -11.54
C THR A 211 -13.08 -4.15 -10.60
N ALA A 212 -13.75 -4.29 -9.47
CA ALA A 212 -13.31 -5.18 -8.41
C ALA A 212 -13.25 -6.60 -8.94
N VAL A 213 -12.05 -7.19 -8.93
CA VAL A 213 -11.87 -8.63 -9.10
C VAL A 213 -12.54 -9.25 -7.88
N VAL A 214 -13.79 -9.67 -8.04
CA VAL A 214 -14.56 -10.28 -6.95
C VAL A 214 -13.92 -11.61 -6.60
N PRO A 215 -13.44 -11.81 -5.35
CA PRO A 215 -12.89 -13.09 -4.92
C PRO A 215 -13.80 -14.27 -5.28
N PRO A 216 -13.26 -15.47 -5.52
CA PRO A 216 -14.06 -16.63 -5.91
C PRO A 216 -15.15 -17.05 -4.92
N ASP A 217 -15.17 -16.53 -3.70
CA ASP A 217 -16.14 -16.80 -2.64
C ASP A 217 -16.98 -15.57 -2.25
N ALA A 218 -16.80 -14.46 -2.96
CA ALA A 218 -17.45 -13.18 -2.72
C ALA A 218 -18.39 -12.77 -3.86
N TRP A 219 -19.20 -11.77 -3.56
CA TRP A 219 -20.22 -11.17 -4.39
C TRP A 219 -20.10 -9.65 -4.28
N LEU A 220 -20.45 -8.93 -5.35
CA LEU A 220 -20.31 -7.49 -5.45
C LEU A 220 -21.62 -6.85 -5.89
N VAL A 221 -22.11 -5.91 -5.11
CA VAL A 221 -23.17 -4.99 -5.52
C VAL A 221 -22.59 -3.59 -5.59
N ARG A 222 -22.67 -2.95 -6.75
CA ARG A 222 -22.24 -1.58 -6.94
C ARG A 222 -23.34 -0.73 -7.52
N GLY A 223 -23.18 0.58 -7.47
CA GLY A 223 -24.18 1.46 -8.04
C GLY A 223 -23.92 2.93 -7.80
N ARG A 224 -24.91 3.73 -8.18
CA ARG A 224 -24.92 5.17 -7.97
C ARG A 224 -26.29 5.63 -7.49
N VAL A 225 -26.26 6.58 -6.56
CA VAL A 225 -27.43 7.27 -6.03
C VAL A 225 -27.40 8.72 -6.52
N VAL A 226 -28.48 9.13 -7.17
CA VAL A 226 -28.71 10.51 -7.61
C VAL A 226 -30.07 10.99 -7.11
N TYR A 227 -30.19 12.28 -6.85
CA TYR A 227 -31.49 12.92 -6.67
C TYR A 227 -32.15 13.15 -8.03
N GLU A 228 -33.47 13.35 -8.07
CA GLU A 228 -34.20 13.65 -9.32
C GLU A 228 -33.68 14.88 -10.06
N ASN A 229 -33.12 15.86 -9.34
CA ASN A 229 -32.48 17.03 -9.92
C ASN A 229 -31.11 16.73 -10.58
N GLY A 230 -30.66 15.47 -10.55
CA GLY A 230 -29.38 15.01 -11.09
C GLY A 230 -28.18 15.18 -10.14
N GLU A 231 -28.38 15.74 -8.95
CA GLU A 231 -27.30 15.89 -7.98
C GLU A 231 -26.92 14.53 -7.38
N PRO A 232 -25.63 14.27 -7.13
CA PRO A 232 -25.20 13.03 -6.47
C PRO A 232 -25.72 12.97 -5.03
N GLY A 233 -26.27 11.82 -4.65
CA GLY A 233 -26.65 11.55 -3.26
C GLY A 233 -25.42 11.27 -2.41
N ARG A 234 -24.76 12.31 -1.91
CA ARG A 234 -23.48 12.22 -1.18
C ARG A 234 -23.66 11.76 0.27
N ARG A 235 -22.76 10.91 0.76
CA ARG A 235 -22.73 10.46 2.16
C ARG A 235 -24.06 9.88 2.66
N LEU A 236 -24.82 9.26 1.76
CA LEU A 236 -26.04 8.52 2.08
C LEU A 236 -25.68 7.09 2.47
N THR A 237 -26.42 6.53 3.42
CA THR A 237 -26.21 5.15 3.85
C THR A 237 -26.95 4.21 2.90
N VAL A 238 -26.24 3.32 2.24
CA VAL A 238 -26.81 2.25 1.41
C VAL A 238 -26.69 0.93 2.16
N SER A 239 -27.82 0.31 2.47
CA SER A 239 -27.91 -1.00 3.11
C SER A 239 -28.45 -2.02 2.12
N LEU A 240 -27.71 -3.13 1.95
CA LEU A 240 -28.05 -4.26 1.09
C LEU A 240 -28.62 -5.39 1.93
N TYR A 241 -29.69 -6.01 1.45
CA TYR A 241 -30.37 -7.10 2.10
C TYR A 241 -30.59 -8.26 1.15
N ASP A 242 -30.55 -9.47 1.70
CA ASP A 242 -31.16 -10.64 1.09
C ASP A 242 -32.60 -10.76 1.58
N LYS A 243 -33.53 -11.08 0.68
CA LYS A 243 -34.93 -11.27 1.06
C LYS A 243 -35.21 -12.74 1.34
N ASP A 244 -35.25 -13.08 2.61
CA ASP A 244 -35.72 -14.37 3.07
C ASP A 244 -37.21 -14.39 3.42
N LEU A 245 -37.77 -15.58 3.50
CA LEU A 245 -39.18 -15.80 3.85
C LEU A 245 -39.52 -15.44 5.31
N LEU A 246 -38.53 -15.33 6.21
CA LEU A 246 -38.76 -15.16 7.65
C LEU A 246 -38.07 -13.93 8.29
N PHE A 247 -36.84 -13.57 7.89
CA PHE A 247 -36.13 -12.37 8.36
C PHE A 247 -35.15 -11.88 7.31
N ASP A 248 -35.21 -10.61 6.90
CA ASP A 248 -34.29 -10.05 5.89
C ASP A 248 -32.86 -9.94 6.47
N ASP A 249 -31.90 -10.68 5.92
CA ASP A 249 -30.50 -10.64 6.34
C ASP A 249 -29.76 -9.44 5.73
N ALA A 250 -29.11 -8.64 6.59
CA ALA A 250 -28.29 -7.51 6.15
C ALA A 250 -26.95 -8.00 5.62
N LEU A 251 -26.74 -7.90 4.30
CA LEU A 251 -25.52 -8.34 3.61
C LEU A 251 -24.38 -7.33 3.73
N GLY A 252 -24.70 -6.05 3.95
CA GLY A 252 -23.69 -5.00 4.14
C GLY A 252 -24.30 -3.61 4.17
N THR A 253 -23.52 -2.63 4.65
CA THR A 253 -23.90 -1.21 4.66
C THR A 253 -22.68 -0.34 4.36
N ILE A 254 -22.85 0.69 3.52
CA ILE A 254 -21.77 1.62 3.15
C ILE A 254 -22.31 3.04 2.93
N LEU A 255 -21.43 4.04 2.99
CA LEU A 255 -21.75 5.41 2.59
C LEU A 255 -21.44 5.63 1.11
N THR A 256 -22.28 6.40 0.41
CA THR A 256 -21.99 6.88 -0.95
C THR A 256 -20.88 7.95 -0.95
N ASP A 257 -20.07 7.98 -2.02
CA ASP A 257 -19.06 9.03 -2.22
C ASP A 257 -19.64 10.36 -2.72
N ASP A 258 -18.76 11.32 -2.99
CA ASP A 258 -19.12 12.65 -3.52
C ASP A 258 -19.76 12.62 -4.91
N ALA A 259 -19.62 11.52 -5.65
CA ALA A 259 -20.30 11.27 -6.92
C ALA A 259 -21.59 10.44 -6.76
N GLY A 260 -21.93 10.06 -5.53
CA GLY A 260 -23.09 9.23 -5.19
C GLY A 260 -22.87 7.73 -5.38
N ARG A 261 -21.63 7.28 -5.64
CA ARG A 261 -21.34 5.87 -5.94
C ARG A 261 -21.14 5.05 -4.67
N PHE A 262 -21.43 3.76 -4.76
CA PHE A 262 -21.23 2.78 -3.69
C PHE A 262 -20.83 1.41 -4.23
N SER A 263 -20.23 0.60 -3.36
CA SER A 263 -19.78 -0.76 -3.65
C SER A 263 -19.79 -1.59 -2.36
N ILE A 264 -20.56 -2.68 -2.35
CA ILE A 264 -20.73 -3.59 -1.22
C ILE A 264 -20.25 -4.97 -1.66
N ILE A 265 -19.22 -5.48 -0.99
CA ILE A 265 -18.75 -6.86 -1.16
C ILE A 265 -19.27 -7.68 0.00
N TYR A 266 -19.90 -8.81 -0.29
CA TYR A 266 -20.39 -9.76 0.70
C TYR A 266 -19.99 -11.18 0.31
N ARG A 267 -19.87 -12.07 1.30
CA ARG A 267 -19.40 -13.44 1.08
C ARG A 267 -20.55 -14.42 1.05
N THR A 268 -20.30 -15.58 0.45
CA THR A 268 -21.33 -16.60 0.23
C THR A 268 -21.95 -17.08 1.55
N ASP A 269 -21.15 -17.17 2.61
CA ASP A 269 -21.61 -17.54 3.96
C ASP A 269 -22.62 -16.56 4.58
N ALA A 270 -22.71 -15.32 4.08
CA ALA A 270 -23.67 -14.32 4.53
C ALA A 270 -25.13 -14.61 4.11
N PHE A 271 -25.35 -15.47 3.10
CA PHE A 271 -26.71 -15.83 2.63
C PHE A 271 -26.94 -17.35 2.50
N ARG A 272 -25.89 -18.18 2.51
CA ARG A 272 -26.01 -19.64 2.25
C ARG A 272 -26.69 -20.46 3.37
N ARG A 273 -27.25 -19.84 4.40
CA ARG A 273 -27.88 -20.55 5.52
C ARG A 273 -29.25 -21.14 5.18
N LEU A 274 -29.87 -20.74 4.07
CA LEU A 274 -31.26 -21.08 3.74
C LEU A 274 -31.39 -21.59 2.30
N PHE A 275 -30.94 -22.83 2.03
CA PHE A 275 -31.25 -23.65 0.84
C PHE A 275 -31.05 -23.09 -0.59
N ASP A 276 -30.77 -21.79 -0.77
CA ASP A 276 -30.68 -21.13 -2.07
C ASP A 276 -29.22 -20.93 -2.50
N ALA A 277 -28.97 -21.16 -3.80
CA ALA A 277 -27.63 -21.05 -4.39
C ALA A 277 -27.22 -19.59 -4.66
N LYS A 278 -28.17 -18.65 -4.63
CA LYS A 278 -28.01 -17.24 -4.97
C LYS A 278 -28.96 -16.38 -4.12
N PRO A 279 -28.58 -15.13 -3.80
CA PRO A 279 -29.39 -14.24 -2.98
C PRO A 279 -30.45 -13.48 -3.80
N ASP A 280 -31.51 -13.06 -3.13
CA ASP A 280 -32.62 -12.26 -3.62
C ASP A 280 -32.48 -10.81 -3.10
N LEU A 281 -31.85 -9.96 -3.90
CA LEU A 281 -31.34 -8.68 -3.41
C LEU A 281 -32.38 -7.56 -3.41
N TYR A 282 -32.38 -6.77 -2.34
CA TYR A 282 -33.00 -5.46 -2.32
C TYR A 282 -32.17 -4.48 -1.46
N LEU A 283 -32.34 -3.18 -1.69
CA LEU A 283 -31.55 -2.16 -0.98
C LEU A 283 -32.43 -1.07 -0.38
N LYS A 284 -31.89 -0.44 0.65
CA LYS A 284 -32.42 0.78 1.29
C LYS A 284 -31.36 1.87 1.23
N VAL A 285 -31.77 3.08 0.88
CA VAL A 285 -30.92 4.27 1.01
C VAL A 285 -31.48 5.13 2.12
N LEU A 286 -30.63 5.54 3.06
CA LEU A 286 -30.99 6.33 4.23
C LEU A 286 -30.19 7.63 4.29
N ASP A 287 -30.80 8.66 4.86
CA ASP A 287 -30.12 9.91 5.17
C ASP A 287 -29.19 9.79 6.40
N SER A 288 -28.49 10.88 6.74
CA SER A 288 -27.58 10.94 7.89
C SER A 288 -28.26 10.77 9.25
N THR A 289 -29.59 10.91 9.31
CA THR A 289 -30.40 10.72 10.52
C THR A 289 -31.05 9.33 10.59
N GLY A 290 -30.84 8.50 9.56
CA GLY A 290 -31.40 7.15 9.48
C GLY A 290 -32.81 7.09 8.89
N ASN A 291 -33.33 8.16 8.27
CA ASN A 291 -34.61 8.07 7.57
C ASN A 291 -34.42 7.39 6.21
N ILE A 292 -35.36 6.52 5.85
CA ILE A 292 -35.36 5.88 4.53
C ILE A 292 -35.76 6.91 3.48
N LEU A 293 -34.85 7.14 2.54
CA LEU A 293 -35.04 7.95 1.34
C LEU A 293 -35.45 7.11 0.13
N PHE A 294 -35.02 5.85 0.10
CA PHE A 294 -35.33 4.91 -0.97
C PHE A 294 -35.39 3.48 -0.45
N ARG A 295 -36.32 2.69 -0.98
CA ARG A 295 -36.35 1.23 -0.87
C ARG A 295 -36.64 0.63 -2.24
N SER A 296 -35.89 -0.39 -2.63
CA SER A 296 -36.16 -1.11 -3.88
C SER A 296 -37.60 -1.63 -3.92
N LYS A 297 -38.37 -1.18 -4.92
CA LYS A 297 -39.76 -1.63 -5.11
C LYS A 297 -39.86 -3.08 -5.59
N LYS A 298 -38.83 -3.54 -6.32
CA LYS A 298 -38.70 -4.91 -6.82
C LYS A 298 -37.46 -5.55 -6.21
N ILE A 299 -37.60 -6.80 -5.80
CA ILE A 299 -36.47 -7.64 -5.41
C ILE A 299 -35.82 -8.16 -6.69
N ARG A 300 -34.49 -8.16 -6.72
CA ARG A 300 -33.70 -8.77 -7.79
C ARG A 300 -33.43 -10.22 -7.40
N ALA A 301 -34.30 -11.11 -7.88
CA ALA A 301 -34.21 -12.53 -7.56
C ALA A 301 -32.99 -13.18 -8.24
N GLU A 302 -32.43 -14.20 -7.59
CA GLU A 302 -31.30 -14.99 -8.09
C GLU A 302 -30.14 -14.13 -8.62
N ALA A 303 -29.73 -13.14 -7.83
CA ALA A 303 -28.71 -12.19 -8.23
C ALA A 303 -27.40 -12.89 -8.65
N GLY A 304 -26.70 -12.30 -9.62
CA GLY A 304 -25.39 -12.71 -10.10
C GLY A 304 -24.26 -12.23 -9.19
N ARG A 305 -23.03 -12.70 -9.47
CA ARG A 305 -21.84 -12.36 -8.68
C ARG A 305 -21.49 -10.87 -8.64
N VAL A 306 -21.89 -10.16 -9.69
CA VAL A 306 -21.72 -8.73 -9.82
C VAL A 306 -23.06 -8.15 -10.21
N GLU A 307 -23.55 -7.21 -9.41
CA GLU A 307 -24.83 -6.56 -9.62
C GLU A 307 -24.68 -5.05 -9.59
N GLU A 308 -25.45 -4.39 -10.46
CA GLU A 308 -25.40 -2.94 -10.61
C GLU A 308 -26.77 -2.28 -10.37
N PHE A 309 -26.78 -1.20 -9.60
CA PHE A 309 -27.97 -0.43 -9.25
C PHE A 309 -27.79 1.05 -9.56
N GLU A 310 -28.69 1.59 -10.36
CA GLU A 310 -28.87 3.03 -10.54
C GLU A 310 -30.10 3.45 -9.74
N ILE A 311 -29.91 4.34 -8.77
CA ILE A 311 -30.94 4.72 -7.80
C ILE A 311 -31.21 6.20 -7.95
N THR A 312 -32.48 6.54 -8.18
CA THR A 312 -32.96 7.92 -8.19
C THR A 312 -33.86 8.16 -6.98
N ILE A 313 -33.58 9.21 -6.22
CA ILE A 313 -34.32 9.60 -5.00
C ILE A 313 -35.18 10.83 -5.30
N GLU A 314 -36.48 10.76 -4.98
CA GLU A 314 -37.39 11.90 -5.00
C GLU A 314 -36.95 12.93 -3.94
N SER A 315 -36.66 14.17 -4.37
CA SER A 315 -36.32 15.25 -3.45
C SER A 315 -37.55 15.61 -2.60
N GLY A 316 -37.59 15.20 -1.33
CA GLY A 316 -38.55 15.72 -0.34
C GLY A 316 -39.50 14.73 0.34
N LYS A 317 -39.32 13.41 0.23
CA LYS A 317 -40.10 12.43 1.01
C LYS A 317 -39.20 11.55 1.88
N SER A 318 -39.23 11.81 3.19
CA SER A 318 -38.93 10.77 4.19
C SER A 318 -40.15 9.85 4.24
N GLU A 319 -39.98 8.57 3.85
CA GLU A 319 -41.02 7.57 4.11
C GLU A 319 -41.04 7.29 5.62
N ARG A 320 -42.06 7.81 6.32
CA ARG A 320 -42.34 7.41 7.71
C ARG A 320 -42.78 5.94 7.70
N SER A 321 -42.02 5.08 8.38
CA SER A 321 -42.40 3.69 8.64
C SER A 321 -43.79 3.66 9.31
N LYS A 322 -44.73 2.99 8.67
CA LYS A 322 -45.86 2.36 9.36
C LYS A 322 -45.44 0.98 9.87
#